data_AF-A0A6C2U2L2-F1
#
_entry.id   AF-A0A6C2U2L2-F1
#
_cell.length_a   1.000
_cell.length_b   1.000
_cell.length_c   1.000
_cell.angle_alpha   90.00
_cell.angle_beta   90.00
_cell.angle_gamma   90.00
#
_symmetry.space_group_name_H-M   'P 1'
#
loop_
_entity.id
_entity.type
_entity.pdbx_description
1 polymer ?
#
loop_
_entity_poly.entity_id
_entity_poly.type
_entity_poly.pdbx_seq_one_letter_code
_entity_poly.pdbx_strand_id
1 'polypeptide(L)' 'MTVPVDRFRKIKMGGEYLSAFTVGDQLLWGAAEPLRRMLRILRVR' A
#
# COMPACT_ATOMS: atom_id res chain seq x y z
N MET A 1 5.06 10.66 -0.61
CA MET A 1 4.86 9.33 0.00
C MET A 1 4.33 8.41 -1.07
N THR A 2 5.17 7.49 -1.53
CA THR A 2 4.86 6.62 -2.67
C THR A 2 4.99 5.18 -2.21
N VAL A 3 4.03 4.33 -2.59
CA VAL A 3 4.10 2.88 -2.42
C VAL A 3 4.06 2.30 -3.83
N PRO A 4 5.22 2.05 -4.46
CA PRO A 4 5.26 1.59 -5.85
C PRO A 4 4.74 0.15 -5.94
N VAL A 5 3.85 -0.07 -6.91
CA VAL A 5 3.34 -1.38 -7.30
C VAL A 5 3.67 -1.58 -8.77
N ASP A 6 4.27 -2.71 -9.11
CA ASP A 6 4.68 -3.03 -10.48
C ASP A 6 4.69 -4.56 -10.69
N ARG A 7 5.35 -5.04 -11.76
CA ARG A 7 5.45 -6.43 -12.18
C ARG A 7 4.10 -7.07 -12.45
N PHE A 8 3.15 -6.26 -12.90
CA PHE A 8 1.81 -6.70 -13.30
C PHE A 8 1.90 -7.70 -14.45
N ARG A 9 1.41 -8.92 -14.23
CA ARG A 9 1.23 -9.92 -15.29
C ARG A 9 0.10 -10.88 -14.97
N LYS A 10 -0.62 -11.32 -15.99
CA LYS A 10 -1.52 -12.48 -15.87
C LYS A 10 -0.71 -13.73 -15.56
N ILE A 11 -1.19 -14.58 -14.66
CA ILE A 11 -0.51 -15.82 -14.30
C ILE A 11 -1.15 -17.03 -14.98
N LYS A 12 -0.42 -18.14 -15.06
CA LYS A 12 -0.84 -19.35 -15.80
C LYS A 12 -2.08 -20.05 -15.24
N MET A 13 -2.57 -19.64 -14.08
CA MET A 13 -3.75 -20.22 -13.41
C MET A 13 -5.07 -19.81 -14.08
N GLY A 14 -5.07 -18.77 -14.91
CA GLY A 14 -6.26 -18.31 -15.63
C GLY A 14 -6.25 -16.80 -15.85
N GLY A 15 -7.04 -16.33 -16.83
CA GLY A 15 -7.09 -14.93 -17.25
C GLY A 15 -7.56 -13.94 -16.17
N GLU A 16 -8.21 -14.45 -15.12
CA GLU A 16 -8.72 -13.72 -13.96
C GLU A 16 -7.65 -13.49 -12.87
N TYR A 17 -6.49 -14.16 -12.96
CA TYR A 17 -5.45 -14.07 -11.94
C TYR A 17 -4.31 -13.15 -12.37
N LEU A 18 -4.02 -12.15 -11.54
CA LEU A 18 -2.95 -11.16 -11.73
C LEU A 18 -1.90 -11.29 -10.64
N SER A 19 -0.63 -11.35 -11.02
CA SER A 19 0.50 -11.15 -10.11
C SER A 19 0.93 -9.69 -10.14
N ALA A 20 1.24 -9.15 -8.97
CA ALA A 20 1.84 -7.83 -8.79
C ALA A 20 2.89 -7.92 -7.68
N PHE A 21 3.83 -6.97 -7.68
CA PHE A 21 4.87 -6.84 -6.67
C PHE A 21 4.91 -5.39 -6.18
N THR A 22 5.01 -5.21 -4.86
CA THR A 22 5.03 -3.89 -4.24
C THR A 22 6.19 -3.81 -3.25
N VAL A 23 6.73 -2.61 -3.07
CA VAL A 23 7.61 -2.30 -1.94
C VAL A 23 7.06 -1.10 -1.18
N GLY A 24 7.35 -1.04 0.11
CA GLY A 24 6.89 0.03 0.98
C GLY A 24 7.84 0.26 2.13
N ASP A 25 7.84 1.49 2.63
CA ASP A 25 8.60 1.85 3.82
C ASP A 25 7.86 1.37 5.08
N GLN A 26 8.54 0.49 5.83
CA GLN A 26 8.00 -0.16 7.02
C GLN A 26 7.71 0.83 8.17
N LEU A 27 8.53 1.86 8.35
CA LEU A 27 8.38 2.79 9.48
C LEU A 27 7.47 3.96 9.14
N LEU A 28 7.32 4.30 7.87
CA LEU A 28 6.35 5.27 7.42
C LEU A 28 4.95 4.66 7.38
N TRP A 29 4.58 4.04 6.25
CA TRP A 29 3.22 3.53 6.06
C TRP A 29 2.93 2.29 6.88
N GLY A 30 3.94 1.50 7.22
CA GLY A 30 3.80 0.36 8.12
C GLY A 30 3.73 0.73 9.61
N ALA A 31 3.98 1.99 10.00
CA ALA A 31 3.93 2.40 11.42
C ALA A 31 3.45 3.86 11.67
N ALA A 32 4.26 4.87 11.35
CA ALA A 32 4.04 6.25 11.82
C ALA A 32 2.96 7.03 11.07
N GLU A 33 2.86 6.84 9.75
CA GLU A 33 1.93 7.60 8.90
C GLU A 33 0.45 7.35 9.24
N PRO A 34 0.00 6.10 9.45
CA PRO A 34 -1.37 5.84 9.86
C PRO A 34 -1.75 6.57 11.15
N LEU A 35 -0.89 6.54 12.17
CA LEU A 35 -1.14 7.22 13.45
C LEU A 35 -1.26 8.73 13.29
N ARG A 36 -0.33 9.35 12.52
CA ARG A 36 -0.39 10.78 12.23
C ARG A 36 -1.69 11.19 11.55
N ARG A 37 -2.16 10.40 10.58
CA ARG A 37 -3.41 10.65 9.85
C ARG A 37 -4.63 10.48 10.74
N MET A 38 -4.65 9.43 11.56
CA MET A 38 -5.74 9.18 12.50
C MET A 38 -5.86 10.32 13.51
N LEU A 39 -4.74 10.76 14.09
CA LEU A 39 -4.74 11.91 15.00
C LEU A 39 -5.28 13.17 14.31
N ARG A 40 -4.91 13.41 13.05
CA ARG A 40 -5.44 14.55 12.28
C ARG A 40 -6.96 14.45 12.11
N ILE A 41 -7.49 13.28 11.78
CA ILE A 41 -8.95 13.06 11.67
C ILE A 41 -9.65 13.39 12.99
N LEU A 42 -9.12 12.92 14.13
CA LEU A 42 -9.69 13.18 15.45
C LEU A 42 -9.63 14.67 15.85
N ARG A 43 -8.57 15.38 15.42
CA ARG A 43 -8.39 16.81 15.68
C ARG A 43 -9.23 17.71 14.78
N VAL A 44 -9.79 17.21 13.68
CA VAL A 44 -10.68 17.96 12.76
C VAL A 44 -12.14 17.90 13.28
N ARG A 45 -12.31 17.79 14.60
CA ARG A 45 -13.56 18.06 15.31
C ARG A 45 -13.51 19.44 15.92
#